data_AF-A0A0S9Q931-F1
#
_entry.id   AF-A0A0S9Q931-F1
#
_cell.length_a   1.000
_cell.length_b   1.000
_cell.length_c   1.000
_cell.angle_alpha   90.00
_cell.angle_beta   90.00
_cell.angle_gamma   90.00
#
_symmetry.space_group_name_H-M   'P 1'
#
loop_
_entity.id
_entity.type
_entity.pdbx_description
1 polymer ?
#
loop_
_entity_poly.entity_id
_entity_poly.type
_entity_poly.pdbx_seq_one_letter_code
_entity_poly.pdbx_strand_id
1 'polypeptide(L)'
;MPDDRRRRADPRALLLDADDRPTPVYRRYLELQREYDAAVRRRDEARDRAHLRPALLQAWPQDSRACTEAVDAALVRWQALGHKAEVEAALDQLADPPTTTDPPTGGPHHA
;
A
#
# COMPACT_ATOMS: atom_id res chain seq x y z
N MET A 1 -13.56 -33.84 1.77
CA MET A 1 -13.50 -32.42 1.35
C MET A 1 -12.44 -31.74 2.21
N PRO A 2 -11.19 -31.62 1.75
CA PRO A 2 -10.15 -30.96 2.53
C PRO A 2 -10.35 -29.44 2.46
N ASP A 3 -10.84 -28.89 3.57
CA ASP A 3 -10.56 -27.56 4.11
C ASP A 3 -10.28 -26.40 3.11
N ASP A 4 -11.34 -25.90 2.46
CA ASP A 4 -11.35 -24.59 1.77
C ASP A 4 -10.94 -23.40 2.66
N ARG A 5 -10.80 -23.62 3.98
CA ARG A 5 -10.35 -22.61 4.94
C ARG A 5 -8.84 -22.39 4.91
N ARG A 6 -8.04 -23.41 4.54
CA ARG A 6 -6.57 -23.27 4.47
C ARG A 6 -6.11 -22.48 3.24
N ARG A 7 -6.88 -22.51 2.15
CA ARG A 7 -6.60 -21.67 0.96
C ARG A 7 -6.83 -20.18 1.19
N ARG A 8 -7.64 -19.80 2.19
CA ARG A 8 -7.85 -18.40 2.61
C ARG A 8 -6.73 -17.86 3.49
N ALA A 9 -5.79 -18.70 3.92
CA ALA A 9 -4.70 -18.31 4.83
C ALA A 9 -3.39 -17.99 4.10
N ASP A 10 -3.33 -18.14 2.76
CA ASP A 10 -2.16 -17.73 2.01
C ASP A 10 -2.30 -16.23 1.63
N PRO A 11 -1.53 -15.32 2.25
CA PRO A 11 -1.54 -13.90 1.90
C PRO A 11 -1.25 -13.68 0.41
N ARG A 12 -0.46 -14.56 -0.21
CA ARG A 12 -0.13 -14.48 -1.64
C ARG A 12 -1.36 -14.68 -2.52
N ALA A 13 -2.36 -15.44 -2.07
CA ALA A 13 -3.60 -15.67 -2.84
C ALA A 13 -4.48 -14.41 -2.96
N LEU A 14 -4.30 -13.40 -2.10
CA LEU A 14 -4.96 -12.10 -2.24
C LEU A 14 -4.24 -11.20 -3.26
N LEU A 15 -2.96 -11.42 -3.48
CA LEU A 15 -2.11 -10.59 -4.32
C LEU A 15 -1.99 -11.16 -5.73
N LEU A 16 -1.76 -12.46 -5.85
CA LEU A 16 -1.49 -13.16 -7.09
C LEU A 16 -2.43 -14.36 -7.25
N ASP A 17 -2.85 -14.62 -8.49
CA ASP A 17 -3.56 -15.84 -8.87
C ASP A 17 -2.58 -17.01 -9.07
N ALA A 18 -3.11 -18.18 -9.46
CA ALA A 18 -2.31 -19.38 -9.69
C ALA A 18 -1.31 -19.25 -10.86
N ASP A 19 -1.50 -18.26 -11.74
CA ASP A 19 -0.64 -17.94 -12.88
C ASP A 19 0.35 -16.81 -12.56
N ASP A 20 0.51 -16.47 -11.27
CA ASP A 20 1.37 -15.40 -10.75
C ASP A 20 0.97 -14.01 -11.28
N ARG A 21 -0.31 -13.82 -11.63
CA ARG A 21 -0.86 -12.54 -12.09
C ARG A 21 -1.59 -11.82 -10.97
N PRO A 22 -1.58 -10.47 -10.93
CA PRO A 22 -2.30 -9.72 -9.91
C PRO A 22 -3.79 -10.06 -9.92
N THR A 23 -4.34 -10.38 -8.74
CA THR A 23 -5.78 -10.62 -8.59
C THR A 23 -6.56 -9.33 -8.87
N PRO A 24 -7.88 -9.41 -9.19
CA PRO A 24 -8.71 -8.22 -9.34
C PRO A 24 -8.70 -7.30 -8.11
N VAL A 25 -8.66 -7.88 -6.90
CA VAL A 25 -8.60 -7.13 -5.64
C VAL A 25 -7.28 -6.36 -5.55
N TYR A 26 -6.16 -7.02 -5.82
CA TYR A 26 -4.85 -6.37 -5.76
C TYR A 26 -4.66 -5.31 -6.86
N ARG A 27 -5.16 -5.56 -8.07
CA ARG A 27 -5.18 -4.52 -9.12
C ARG A 27 -5.95 -3.29 -8.69
N ARG A 28 -7.13 -3.49 -8.09
CA ARG A 28 -7.95 -2.37 -7.61
C ARG A 28 -7.27 -1.61 -6.47
N TYR A 29 -6.59 -2.31 -5.57
CA TYR A 29 -5.75 -1.68 -4.54
C TYR A 29 -4.67 -0.80 -5.18
N LEU A 30 -3.92 -1.33 -6.16
CA LEU A 30 -2.86 -0.59 -6.84
C LEU A 30 -3.37 0.64 -7.61
N GLU A 31 -4.55 0.54 -8.24
CA GLU A 31 -5.21 1.67 -8.89
C GLU A 31 -5.51 2.80 -7.90
N LEU A 32 -6.15 2.47 -6.78
CA LEU A 32 -6.53 3.46 -5.76
C LEU A 32 -5.32 4.06 -5.04
N GLN A 33 -4.28 3.26 -4.79
CA GLN A 33 -3.00 3.75 -4.29
C GLN A 33 -2.38 4.77 -5.26
N ARG A 34 -2.36 4.46 -6.56
CA ARG A 34 -1.84 5.40 -7.59
C ARG A 34 -2.65 6.69 -7.66
N GLU A 35 -3.98 6.61 -7.53
CA GLU A 35 -4.84 7.81 -7.47
C GLU A 35 -4.47 8.68 -6.28
N TYR A 36 -4.29 8.09 -5.10
CA TYR A 36 -3.86 8.80 -3.89
C TYR A 36 -2.48 9.45 -4.08
N ASP A 37 -1.49 8.70 -4.55
CA ASP A 37 -0.14 9.20 -4.79
C ASP A 37 -0.11 10.33 -5.84
N ALA A 38 -0.98 10.26 -6.84
CA ALA A 38 -1.12 11.32 -7.84
C ALA A 38 -1.74 12.59 -7.22
N ALA A 39 -2.72 12.47 -6.33
CA ALA A 39 -3.31 13.60 -5.63
C ALA A 39 -2.29 14.28 -4.70
N VAL A 40 -1.50 13.49 -3.96
CA VAL A 40 -0.43 14.00 -3.09
C VAL A 40 0.63 14.75 -3.91
N ARG A 41 1.12 14.15 -5.00
CA ARG A 41 2.09 14.79 -5.90
C ARG A 41 1.58 16.13 -6.44
N ARG A 42 0.32 16.19 -6.88
CA ARG A 42 -0.28 17.43 -7.40
C ARG A 42 -0.36 18.52 -6.34
N ARG A 43 -0.69 18.17 -5.08
CA ARG A 43 -0.67 19.12 -3.96
C ARG A 43 0.73 19.65 -3.73
N ASP A 44 1.72 18.76 -3.70
CA ASP A 44 3.10 19.13 -3.42
C ASP A 44 3.69 19.99 -4.56
N GLU A 45 3.42 19.66 -5.82
CA GLU A 45 3.75 20.50 -6.99
C GLU A 45 3.04 21.87 -6.95
N ALA A 46 1.79 21.93 -6.50
CA ALA A 46 1.06 23.19 -6.35
C ALA A 46 1.69 24.05 -5.25
N ARG A 47 2.07 23.43 -4.12
CA ARG A 47 2.76 24.10 -3.01
C ARG A 47 4.10 24.67 -3.47
N ASP A 48 4.91 23.87 -4.15
CA ASP A 48 6.23 24.27 -4.61
C ASP A 48 6.12 25.43 -5.60
N ARG A 49 5.16 25.37 -6.54
CA ARG A 49 4.87 26.49 -7.45
C ARG A 49 4.39 27.75 -6.72
N ALA A 50 3.61 27.59 -5.66
CA ALA A 50 3.16 28.72 -4.84
C ALA A 50 4.35 29.41 -4.16
N HIS A 51 5.30 28.66 -3.59
CA HIS A 51 6.51 29.22 -2.98
C HIS A 51 7.41 29.95 -3.97
N LEU A 52 7.40 29.57 -5.25
CA LEU A 52 8.18 30.23 -6.29
C LEU A 52 7.51 31.51 -6.85
N ARG A 53 6.22 31.74 -6.56
CA ARG A 53 5.45 32.85 -7.14
C ARG A 53 4.63 33.59 -6.08
N PRO A 54 4.96 34.85 -5.74
CA PRO A 54 4.26 35.62 -4.71
C PRO A 54 2.74 35.69 -4.88
N ALA A 55 2.26 35.83 -6.12
CA ALA A 55 0.82 35.87 -6.41
C ALA A 55 0.11 34.54 -6.10
N LEU A 56 0.77 33.40 -6.35
CA LEU A 56 0.22 32.08 -6.04
C LEU A 56 0.32 31.79 -4.54
N LEU A 57 1.36 32.27 -3.87
CA LEU A 57 1.49 32.14 -2.41
C LEU A 57 0.36 32.85 -1.67
N GLN A 58 -0.10 34.01 -2.17
CA GLN A 58 -1.26 34.70 -1.62
C GLN A 58 -2.57 33.92 -1.79
N ALA A 59 -2.72 33.21 -2.92
CA ALA A 59 -3.87 32.34 -3.18
C ALA A 59 -3.78 30.96 -2.50
N TRP A 60 -2.60 30.58 -2.01
CA TRP A 60 -2.31 29.26 -1.48
C TRP A 60 -3.27 28.75 -0.40
N PRO A 61 -3.75 29.57 0.57
CA PRO A 61 -4.71 29.08 1.56
C PRO A 61 -5.99 28.49 0.94
N GLN A 62 -6.45 29.06 -0.19
CA GLN A 62 -7.61 28.54 -0.91
C GLN A 62 -7.26 27.30 -1.74
N ASP A 63 -6.16 27.36 -2.50
CA ASP A 63 -5.74 26.26 -3.38
C ASP A 63 -5.31 25.01 -2.59
N SER A 64 -4.66 25.22 -1.44
CA SER A 64 -4.24 24.13 -0.54
C SER A 64 -5.43 23.35 0.00
N ARG A 65 -6.56 24.02 0.26
CA ARG A 65 -7.79 23.35 0.70
C ARG A 65 -8.35 22.45 -0.39
N ALA A 66 -8.47 22.94 -1.62
CA ALA A 66 -8.95 22.12 -2.75
C ALA A 66 -8.03 20.91 -3.01
N CYS A 67 -6.71 21.11 -2.92
CA CYS A 67 -5.76 20.00 -3.05
C CYS A 67 -5.87 19.01 -1.89
N THR A 68 -6.08 19.48 -0.66
CA THR A 68 -6.26 18.63 0.52
C THR A 68 -7.55 17.81 0.40
N GLU A 69 -8.66 18.43 0.02
CA GLU A 69 -9.93 17.74 -0.22
C GLU A 69 -9.80 16.65 -1.29
N ALA A 70 -9.02 16.89 -2.36
CA ALA A 70 -8.75 15.88 -3.38
C ALA A 70 -7.92 14.69 -2.86
N VAL A 71 -6.90 14.96 -2.02
CA VAL A 71 -6.10 13.93 -1.35
C VAL A 71 -6.97 13.10 -0.40
N ASP A 72 -7.77 13.76 0.42
CA ASP A 72 -8.67 13.10 1.38
C ASP A 72 -9.71 12.24 0.66
N ALA A 73 -10.30 12.74 -0.43
CA ALA A 73 -11.24 11.97 -1.23
C ALA A 73 -10.59 10.72 -1.85
N ALA A 74 -9.34 10.80 -2.32
CA ALA A 74 -8.62 9.65 -2.84
C ALA A 74 -8.28 8.65 -1.73
N LEU A 75 -7.86 9.14 -0.56
CA LEU A 75 -7.59 8.31 0.62
C LEU A 75 -8.84 7.57 1.08
N VAL A 76 -9.99 8.24 1.16
CA VAL A 76 -11.27 7.62 1.53
C VAL A 76 -11.64 6.53 0.54
N ARG A 77 -11.50 6.76 -0.78
CA ARG A 77 -11.76 5.72 -1.78
C ARG A 77 -10.85 4.51 -1.60
N TRP A 78 -9.58 4.75 -1.31
CA TRP A 78 -8.61 3.67 -1.07
C TRP A 78 -8.92 2.88 0.20
N GLN A 79 -9.27 3.56 1.29
CA GLN A 79 -9.70 2.91 2.54
C GLN A 79 -11.02 2.15 2.39
N ALA A 80 -11.95 2.65 1.57
CA ALA A 80 -13.24 2.02 1.31
C ALA A 80 -13.17 0.74 0.46
N LEU A 81 -11.99 0.31 0.02
CA LEU A 81 -11.81 -0.93 -0.75
C LEU A 81 -12.27 -2.19 0.02
N GLY A 82 -12.32 -2.13 1.36
CA GLY A 82 -12.79 -3.24 2.20
C GLY A 82 -11.80 -4.40 2.35
N HIS A 83 -10.75 -4.44 1.52
CA HIS A 83 -9.67 -5.42 1.55
C HIS A 83 -8.27 -4.78 1.72
N LYS A 84 -8.22 -3.50 2.08
CA LYS A 84 -6.96 -2.74 2.18
C LYS A 84 -6.03 -3.34 3.23
N ALA A 85 -6.56 -3.63 4.43
CA ALA A 85 -5.78 -4.14 5.55
C ALA A 85 -5.23 -5.54 5.26
N GLU A 86 -6.01 -6.40 4.59
CA GLU A 86 -5.60 -7.75 4.22
C GLU A 86 -4.55 -7.74 3.11
N VAL A 87 -4.70 -6.83 2.13
CA VAL A 87 -3.68 -6.62 1.08
C VAL A 87 -2.38 -6.10 1.68
N GLU A 88 -2.43 -5.15 2.61
CA GLU A 88 -1.24 -4.61 3.28
C GLU A 88 -0.55 -5.66 4.16
N ALA A 89 -1.31 -6.42 4.95
CA ALA A 89 -0.77 -7.53 5.73
C ALA A 89 -0.13 -8.61 4.84
N ALA A 90 -0.66 -8.83 3.63
CA ALA A 90 -0.08 -9.74 2.67
C ALA A 90 1.21 -9.21 2.03
N LEU A 91 1.26 -7.90 1.75
CA LEU A 91 2.47 -7.24 1.26
C LEU A 91 3.59 -7.25 2.30
N ASP A 92 3.27 -6.97 3.57
CA ASP A 92 4.22 -7.00 4.68
C ASP A 92 4.82 -8.41 4.86
N GLN A 93 3.99 -9.46 4.79
CA GLN A 93 4.46 -10.85 4.87
C GLN A 93 5.34 -11.30 3.69
N LEU A 94 5.22 -10.65 2.51
CA LEU A 94 6.11 -10.89 1.38
C LEU A 94 7.39 -10.04 1.44
N ALA A 95 7.31 -8.85 2.02
CA ALA A 95 8.44 -7.95 2.21
C ALA A 95 9.38 -8.40 3.33
N ASP A 96 8.84 -9.12 4.33
CA ASP A 96 9.58 -9.79 5.39
C ASP A 96 9.74 -11.27 5.01
N PRO A 97 10.76 -11.66 4.20
CA PRO A 97 11.05 -13.08 4.03
C PRO A 97 11.27 -13.65 5.43
N PRO A 98 10.72 -14.82 5.78
CA PRO A 98 11.01 -15.42 7.07
C PRO A 98 12.52 -15.52 7.17
N THR A 99 13.10 -14.66 8.01
CA THR A 99 14.51 -14.75 8.33
C THR A 99 14.59 -16.09 9.05
N THR A 100 15.01 -17.13 8.32
CA THR A 100 15.44 -18.38 8.91
C THR A 100 16.63 -18.02 9.78
N THR A 101 16.34 -17.61 11.01
CA THR A 101 17.24 -17.80 12.13
C THR A 101 17.37 -19.31 12.23
N ASP A 102 18.38 -19.83 11.54
CA ASP A 102 18.88 -21.18 11.73
C ASP A 102 19.06 -21.36 13.25
N PRO A 103 18.32 -22.28 13.91
CA PRO A 103 18.70 -22.64 15.27
C PRO A 103 20.05 -23.32 15.16
N PRO A 104 21.08 -22.94 15.96
CA PRO A 104 22.35 -23.66 15.92
C PRO A 104 22.09 -25.12 16.29
N THR A 105 22.04 -25.97 15.27
CA THR A 105 21.92 -27.42 15.42
C THR A 105 23.22 -27.89 16.03
N GLY A 106 23.11 -28.49 17.21
CA GLY A 106 24.24 -28.74 18.11
C GLY A 106 25.34 -29.62 17.53
N GLY A 107 26.55 -29.42 18.06
CA GLY A 107 27.56 -30.46 18.15
C GLY A 107 27.72 -30.87 19.62
N PRO A 108 27.46 -32.12 20.03
CA PRO A 108 27.87 -32.59 21.33
C PRO A 108 29.36 -32.88 21.27
N HIS A 109 30.19 -32.06 21.92
CA HIS A 109 31.58 -32.43 22.19
C HIS A 109 31.67 -32.98 23.61
N HIS A 110 31.37 -34.27 23.72
CA HIS A 110 31.98 -35.13 24.74
C HIS A 110 33.39 -35.48 24.25
N ALA A 111 34.42 -35.08 24.98
CA ALA A 111 35.65 -35.83 25.24
C ALA A 111 36.52 -35.04 26.22
#